data_AF-A0A522RLK3-F1
#
_entry.id   AF-A0A522RLK3-F1
#
_cell.length_a   1.000
_cell.length_b   1.000
_cell.length_c   1.000
_cell.angle_alpha   90.00
_cell.angle_beta   90.00
_cell.angle_gamma   90.00
#
_symmetry.space_group_name_H-M   'P 1'
#
loop_
_entity.id
_entity.type
_entity.pdbx_description
1 polymer ?
#
loop_
_entity_poly.entity_id
_entity_poly.type
_entity_poly.pdbx_seq_one_letter_code
_entity_poly.pdbx_strand_id
1 'polypeptide(L)'
;MSLREFIAGLADLCRFRRGPEDMPYSPPLLIALLVGCGVLQVLFNVHQGARPGLVAAALLGGLAVIGVVFLLLRGRGKAERFVQAATALAAVYLLFGIVTDALALLLPLKALREQVLAHPEQPPALAGMQIAVLLVIFALGVWQLCVWIRILRQSLEVPLAGAVLVFLLLLLVDWIIVRLAIAAFGVA
;
A
#
# COMPACT_ATOMS: atom_id res chain seq x y z
N MET A 1 4.72 -19.72 15.06
CA MET A 1 5.03 -19.65 13.62
C MET A 1 6.43 -19.08 13.47
N SER A 2 7.32 -19.78 12.77
CA SER A 2 8.67 -19.28 12.51
C SER A 2 8.66 -18.17 11.45
N LEU A 3 9.63 -17.26 11.44
CA LEU A 3 9.76 -16.21 10.41
C LEU A 3 9.78 -16.80 8.99
N ARG A 4 10.40 -17.97 8.82
CA ARG A 4 10.47 -18.68 7.53
C ARG A 4 9.11 -19.15 7.04
N GLU A 5 8.28 -19.69 7.92
CA GLU A 5 6.90 -20.08 7.59
C GLU A 5 6.07 -18.88 7.16
N PHE A 6 6.25 -17.74 7.85
CA PHE A 6 5.53 -16.52 7.51
C PHE A 6 5.90 -16.00 6.11
N ILE A 7 7.19 -15.96 5.79
CA ILE A 7 7.68 -15.55 4.46
C ILE A 7 7.19 -16.51 3.37
N ALA A 8 7.21 -17.83 3.63
CA ALA A 8 6.69 -18.82 2.69
C ALA A 8 5.18 -18.63 2.45
N GLY A 9 4.41 -18.41 3.51
CA GLY A 9 2.97 -18.12 3.42
C GLY A 9 2.68 -16.83 2.65
N LEU A 10 3.50 -15.79 2.86
CA LEU A 10 3.40 -14.53 2.11
C LEU A 10 3.71 -14.73 0.63
N ALA A 11 4.76 -15.50 0.30
CA ALA A 11 5.09 -15.81 -1.09
C ALA A 11 3.97 -16.59 -1.79
N ASP A 12 3.33 -17.53 -1.09
CA ASP A 12 2.18 -18.27 -1.62
C ASP A 12 0.94 -17.39 -1.78
N LEU A 13 0.70 -16.44 -0.85
CA LEU A 13 -0.35 -15.43 -0.98
C LEU A 13 -0.11 -14.56 -2.24
N CYS A 14 1.11 -14.07 -2.43
CA CYS A 14 1.49 -13.26 -3.60
C CYS A 14 1.46 -14.03 -4.92
N ARG A 15 1.66 -15.36 -4.90
CA ARG A 15 1.52 -16.24 -6.07
C ARG A 15 0.10 -16.72 -6.33
N PHE A 16 -0.87 -16.15 -5.62
CA PHE A 16 -2.27 -16.52 -5.70
C PHE A 16 -2.56 -17.98 -5.31
N ARG A 17 -1.73 -18.60 -4.46
CA ARG A 17 -1.88 -20.00 -4.02
C ARG A 17 -2.64 -20.15 -2.70
N ARG A 18 -2.52 -19.17 -1.81
CA ARG A 18 -3.14 -19.16 -0.47
C ARG A 18 -4.07 -17.98 -0.25
N GLY A 19 -5.02 -18.11 0.67
CA GLY A 19 -5.97 -17.06 1.03
C GLY A 19 -5.50 -16.22 2.22
N PRO A 20 -6.18 -15.10 2.53
CA PRO A 20 -5.93 -14.36 3.76
C PRO A 20 -6.24 -15.19 5.02
N GLU A 21 -7.14 -16.17 4.94
CA GLU A 21 -7.42 -17.11 6.03
C GLU A 21 -6.21 -17.95 6.48
N ASP A 22 -5.21 -18.12 5.61
CA ASP A 22 -3.97 -18.85 5.91
C ASP A 22 -2.96 -18.03 6.71
N MET A 23 -3.23 -16.73 6.93
CA MET A 23 -2.39 -15.88 7.76
C MET A 23 -2.61 -16.17 9.26
N PRO A 24 -1.53 -16.13 10.07
CA PRO A 24 -1.65 -16.39 11.50
C PRO A 24 -2.54 -15.34 12.17
N TYR A 25 -3.49 -15.78 12.98
CA TYR A 25 -4.22 -14.89 13.86
C TYR A 25 -3.28 -14.42 14.99
N SER A 26 -2.73 -13.21 14.84
CA SER A 26 -1.83 -12.61 15.82
C SER A 26 -1.96 -11.09 15.82
N PRO A 27 -2.75 -10.50 16.75
CA PRO A 27 -2.81 -9.06 16.94
C PRO A 27 -1.44 -8.37 17.11
N PRO A 28 -0.46 -8.92 17.86
CA PRO A 28 0.85 -8.26 17.98
C PRO A 28 1.62 -8.27 16.65
N LEU A 29 1.47 -9.31 15.82
CA LEU A 29 2.05 -9.34 14.47
C LEU A 29 1.44 -8.25 13.59
N LEU A 30 0.10 -8.09 13.62
CA LEU A 30 -0.57 -7.02 12.88
C LEU A 30 -0.03 -5.65 13.28
N ILE A 31 0.08 -5.37 14.58
CA ILE A 31 0.63 -4.10 15.07
C ILE A 31 2.05 -3.90 14.56
N ALA A 32 2.91 -4.93 14.67
CA ALA A 32 4.29 -4.86 14.18
C ALA A 32 4.36 -4.58 12.68
N LEU A 33 3.49 -5.19 11.87
CA LEU A 33 3.40 -4.93 10.43
C LEU A 33 2.91 -3.51 10.14
N LEU A 34 1.85 -3.03 10.80
CA LEU A 34 1.34 -1.67 10.62
C LEU A 34 2.39 -0.62 11.01
N VAL A 35 3.11 -0.83 12.11
CA VAL A 35 4.24 0.02 12.48
C VAL A 35 5.34 -0.06 11.42
N GLY A 36 5.67 -1.25 10.91
CA GLY A 36 6.62 -1.42 9.82
C GLY A 36 6.22 -0.65 8.55
N CYS A 37 4.95 -0.71 8.15
CA CYS A 37 4.41 0.04 7.02
C CYS A 37 4.55 1.55 7.25
N GLY A 38 4.21 2.03 8.44
CA GLY A 38 4.33 3.44 8.80
C GLY A 38 5.79 3.91 8.80
N VAL A 39 6.71 3.12 9.37
CA VAL A 39 8.15 3.43 9.37
C VAL A 39 8.70 3.47 7.95
N LEU A 40 8.36 2.49 7.10
CA LEU A 40 8.77 2.48 5.70
C LEU A 40 8.27 3.74 4.97
N GLN A 41 6.99 4.07 5.13
CA GLN A 41 6.37 5.23 4.50
C GLN A 41 7.03 6.55 4.98
N VAL A 42 7.29 6.70 6.28
CA VAL A 42 7.98 7.86 6.84
C VAL A 42 9.40 7.96 6.28
N LEU A 43 10.17 6.88 6.32
CA LEU A 43 11.56 6.86 5.84
C LEU A 43 11.63 7.24 4.36
N PHE A 44 10.80 6.64 3.52
CA PHE A 44 10.76 6.94 2.10
C PHE A 44 10.37 8.40 1.83
N ASN A 45 9.31 8.90 2.47
CA ASN A 45 8.87 10.28 2.26
C ASN A 45 9.88 11.31 2.77
N VAL A 46 10.50 11.08 3.93
CA VAL A 46 11.55 11.96 4.47
C VAL A 46 12.77 11.97 3.55
N HIS A 47 13.16 10.81 3.01
CA HIS A 47 14.25 10.73 2.03
C HIS A 47 13.94 11.53 0.75
N GLN A 48 12.69 11.53 0.29
CA GLN A 48 12.24 12.34 -0.84
C GLN A 48 12.04 13.84 -0.49
N GLY A 49 12.31 14.25 0.75
CA GLY A 49 12.17 15.63 1.20
C GLY A 49 10.72 16.10 1.35
N ALA A 50 9.79 15.18 1.64
CA ALA A 50 8.41 15.52 1.91
C ALA A 50 8.27 16.34 3.20
N ARG A 51 7.31 17.29 3.22
CA ARG A 51 6.99 18.07 4.41
C ARG A 51 6.35 17.16 5.48
N PRO A 52 6.60 17.37 6.79
CA PRO A 52 6.04 16.53 7.85
C PRO A 52 4.51 16.39 7.80
N GLY A 53 3.79 17.45 7.42
CA GLY A 53 2.34 17.40 7.28
C GLY A 53 1.84 16.48 6.16
N LEU A 54 2.61 16.32 5.06
CA LEU A 54 2.29 15.34 4.02
C LEU A 54 2.47 13.91 4.52
N VAL A 55 3.51 13.67 5.31
CA VAL A 55 3.76 12.36 5.93
C VAL A 55 2.67 12.01 6.92
N ALA A 56 2.27 12.96 7.78
CA ALA A 56 1.17 12.79 8.70
C ALA A 56 -0.16 12.53 7.98
N ALA A 57 -0.45 13.25 6.89
CA ALA A 57 -1.63 13.04 6.07
C ALA A 57 -1.66 11.63 5.46
N ALA A 58 -0.53 11.14 4.94
CA ALA A 58 -0.41 9.80 4.38
C ALA A 58 -0.65 8.69 5.43
N LEU A 59 -0.11 8.87 6.64
CA LEU A 59 -0.36 7.94 7.76
C LEU A 59 -1.84 7.92 8.16
N LEU A 60 -2.50 9.08 8.20
CA LEU A 60 -3.94 9.17 8.47
C LEU A 60 -4.77 8.48 7.39
N GLY A 61 -4.39 8.63 6.11
CA GLY A 61 -5.01 7.91 4.99
C GLY A 61 -4.92 6.39 5.18
N GLY A 62 -3.72 5.87 5.45
CA GLY A 62 -3.51 4.45 5.70
C GLY A 62 -4.31 3.93 6.90
N LEU A 63 -4.38 4.67 8.01
CA LEU A 63 -5.21 4.32 9.16
C LEU A 63 -6.70 4.31 8.81
N ALA A 64 -7.17 5.29 8.04
CA ALA A 64 -8.55 5.33 7.57
C ALA A 64 -8.90 4.13 6.69
N VAL A 65 -8.00 3.72 5.79
CA VAL A 65 -8.17 2.51 4.97
C VAL A 65 -8.35 1.27 5.84
N ILE A 66 -7.49 1.07 6.85
CA ILE A 66 -7.62 -0.06 7.79
C ILE A 66 -8.95 0.01 8.57
N GLY A 67 -9.36 1.21 9.00
CA GLY A 67 -10.65 1.44 9.64
C GLY A 67 -11.84 1.07 8.74
N VAL A 68 -11.80 1.43 7.46
CA VAL A 68 -12.85 1.07 6.50
C VAL A 68 -12.88 -0.43 6.24
N VAL A 69 -11.72 -1.09 6.13
CA VAL A 69 -11.66 -2.56 6.02
C VAL A 69 -12.34 -3.23 7.22
N PHE A 70 -12.10 -2.74 8.44
CA PHE A 70 -12.79 -3.22 9.64
C PHE A 70 -14.30 -3.02 9.55
N LEU A 71 -14.76 -1.82 9.17
CA LEU A 71 -16.19 -1.51 9.04
C LEU A 71 -16.88 -2.37 7.98
N LEU A 72 -16.24 -2.61 6.84
CA LEU A 72 -16.77 -3.46 5.78
C LEU A 72 -16.90 -4.92 6.24
N LEU A 73 -15.88 -5.45 6.92
CA LEU A 73 -15.92 -6.80 7.48
C LEU A 73 -17.00 -6.92 8.56
N ARG A 74 -17.09 -5.94 9.46
CA ARG A 74 -18.12 -5.90 10.51
C ARG A 74 -19.53 -5.80 9.92
N GLY A 75 -19.74 -4.96 8.90
CA GLY A 75 -21.02 -4.83 8.20
C GLY A 75 -21.43 -6.12 7.44
N ARG A 76 -20.49 -7.02 7.18
CA ARG A 76 -20.73 -8.35 6.59
C ARG A 76 -20.76 -9.47 7.62
N GLY A 77 -20.68 -9.17 8.92
CA GLY A 77 -20.65 -10.17 9.98
C GLY A 77 -19.38 -11.03 10.01
N LYS A 78 -18.25 -10.51 9.49
CA LYS A 78 -16.95 -11.20 9.39
C LYS A 78 -15.83 -10.48 10.14
N ALA A 79 -16.16 -9.84 11.25
CA ALA A 79 -15.21 -9.04 12.02
C ALA A 79 -14.04 -9.89 12.58
N GLU A 80 -14.27 -11.19 12.81
CA GLU A 80 -13.26 -12.15 13.24
C GLU A 80 -12.11 -12.31 12.24
N ARG A 81 -12.37 -12.11 10.94
CA ARG A 81 -11.37 -12.19 9.88
C ARG A 81 -10.52 -10.93 9.76
N PHE A 82 -10.84 -9.87 10.50
CA PHE A 82 -10.14 -8.59 10.41
C PHE A 82 -8.63 -8.72 10.63
N VAL A 83 -8.22 -9.42 11.68
CA VAL A 83 -6.78 -9.54 12.02
C VAL A 83 -6.02 -10.21 10.88
N GLN A 84 -6.56 -11.28 10.30
CA GLN A 84 -5.92 -12.01 9.22
C GLN A 84 -5.92 -11.21 7.90
N ALA A 85 -7.05 -10.58 7.56
CA ALA A 85 -7.17 -9.74 6.37
C ALA A 85 -6.23 -8.52 6.43
N ALA A 86 -6.20 -7.82 7.57
CA ALA A 86 -5.33 -6.68 7.78
C ALA A 86 -3.85 -7.10 7.81
N THR A 87 -3.53 -8.26 8.40
CA THR A 87 -2.16 -8.83 8.38
C THR A 87 -1.73 -9.13 6.95
N ALA A 88 -2.60 -9.75 6.15
CA ALA A 88 -2.34 -10.05 4.74
C ALA A 88 -2.10 -8.77 3.93
N LEU A 89 -2.97 -7.77 4.06
CA LEU A 89 -2.85 -6.48 3.37
C LEU A 89 -1.57 -5.74 3.79
N ALA A 90 -1.28 -5.67 5.09
CA ALA A 90 -0.10 -4.99 5.61
C ALA A 90 1.20 -5.70 5.20
N ALA A 91 1.25 -7.03 5.27
CA ALA A 91 2.42 -7.81 4.84
C ALA A 91 2.70 -7.65 3.34
N VAL A 92 1.65 -7.66 2.51
CA VAL A 92 1.77 -7.40 1.07
C VAL A 92 2.22 -5.96 0.82
N TYR A 93 1.62 -4.98 1.49
CA TYR A 93 2.06 -3.59 1.36
C TYR A 93 3.54 -3.43 1.73
N LEU A 94 3.98 -4.01 2.85
CA LEU A 94 5.35 -3.90 3.31
C LEU A 94 6.34 -4.57 2.35
N LEU A 95 6.02 -5.78 1.87
CA LEU A 95 6.87 -6.50 0.91
C LEU A 95 7.03 -5.73 -0.40
N PHE A 96 5.91 -5.31 -1.00
CA PHE A 96 5.94 -4.57 -2.25
C PHE A 96 6.58 -3.21 -2.06
N GLY A 97 6.23 -2.49 -0.98
CA GLY A 97 6.82 -1.21 -0.60
C GLY A 97 8.34 -1.28 -0.50
N ILE A 98 8.91 -2.26 0.22
CA ILE A 98 10.37 -2.42 0.32
C ILE A 98 11.01 -2.57 -1.06
N VAL A 99 10.43 -3.40 -1.92
CA VAL A 99 10.98 -3.66 -3.27
C VAL A 99 10.81 -2.44 -4.18
N THR A 100 9.62 -1.83 -4.21
CA THR A 100 9.32 -0.67 -5.06
C THR A 100 10.10 0.55 -4.61
N ASP A 101 10.23 0.79 -3.30
CA ASP A 101 10.98 1.91 -2.75
C ASP A 101 12.47 1.74 -3.03
N ALA A 102 13.01 0.53 -2.86
CA ALA A 102 14.40 0.24 -3.22
C ALA A 102 14.69 0.47 -4.71
N LEU A 103 13.77 0.07 -5.60
CA LEU A 103 13.88 0.35 -7.03
C LEU A 103 13.74 1.85 -7.32
N ALA A 104 12.84 2.53 -6.61
CA ALA A 104 12.60 3.97 -6.74
C ALA A 104 13.82 4.81 -6.32
N LEU A 105 14.66 4.32 -5.41
CA LEU A 105 15.93 4.97 -5.06
C LEU A 105 16.94 4.98 -6.21
N LEU A 106 16.81 4.08 -7.20
CA LEU A 106 17.62 4.09 -8.42
C LEU A 106 17.20 5.21 -9.39
N LEU A 107 16.05 5.84 -9.14
CA LEU A 107 15.53 6.93 -9.93
C LEU A 107 15.81 8.27 -9.22
N PRO A 108 16.24 9.32 -9.94
CA PRO A 108 16.44 10.64 -9.36
C PRO A 108 15.09 11.36 -9.19
N LEU A 109 14.15 10.76 -8.44
CA LEU A 109 12.75 11.20 -8.35
C LEU A 109 12.60 12.67 -7.95
N LYS A 110 13.43 13.15 -7.02
CA LYS A 110 13.45 14.56 -6.61
C LYS A 110 13.81 15.49 -7.78
N ALA A 111 14.89 15.19 -8.49
CA ALA A 111 15.32 15.98 -9.65
C ALA A 111 14.29 15.90 -10.78
N LEU A 112 13.67 14.73 -10.99
CA LEU A 112 12.63 14.54 -11.98
C LEU A 112 11.39 15.39 -11.65
N ARG A 113 10.98 15.41 -10.37
CA ARG A 113 9.87 16.24 -9.90
C ARG A 113 10.15 17.72 -10.11
N GLU A 114 11.36 18.18 -9.79
CA GLU A 114 11.77 19.57 -9.99
C GLU A 114 11.80 19.95 -11.48
N GLN A 115 12.29 19.07 -12.35
CA GLN A 115 12.29 19.29 -13.81
C GLN A 115 10.87 19.40 -14.37
N VAL A 116 9.97 18.49 -14.00
CA VAL A 116 8.57 18.50 -14.45
C VAL A 116 7.84 19.75 -13.96
N LEU A 117 8.12 20.21 -12.74
CA LEU A 117 7.53 21.45 -12.20
C LEU A 117 8.09 22.70 -12.90
N ALA A 118 9.37 22.69 -13.26
CA ALA A 118 10.01 23.83 -13.93
C ALA A 118 9.64 23.92 -15.42
N HIS A 119 9.43 22.79 -16.09
CA HIS A 119 9.14 22.73 -17.53
C HIS A 119 7.97 21.76 -17.81
N PRO A 120 6.71 22.14 -17.51
CA PRO A 120 5.56 21.24 -17.63
C PRO A 120 5.30 20.75 -19.06
N GLU A 121 5.67 21.56 -20.04
CA GLU A 121 5.45 21.31 -21.48
C GLU A 121 6.49 20.36 -22.08
N GLN A 122 7.60 20.08 -21.37
CA GLN A 122 8.70 19.27 -21.88
C GLN A 122 8.75 17.91 -21.18
N PRO A 123 8.64 16.79 -21.92
CA PRO A 123 8.80 15.48 -21.32
C PRO A 123 10.23 15.32 -20.80
N PRO A 124 10.42 14.85 -19.55
CA PRO A 124 11.75 14.65 -18.99
C PRO A 124 12.52 13.63 -19.82
N ALA A 125 13.78 13.93 -20.14
CA ALA A 125 14.65 13.03 -20.87
C ALA A 125 15.05 11.85 -19.97
N LEU A 126 14.33 10.74 -20.09
CA LEU A 126 14.59 9.52 -19.35
C LEU A 126 15.60 8.63 -20.08
N ALA A 127 16.62 8.16 -19.36
CA ALA A 127 17.52 7.14 -19.88
C ALA A 127 16.80 5.79 -20.01
N GLY A 128 17.24 4.93 -20.94
CA GLY A 128 16.62 3.61 -21.16
C GLY A 128 16.53 2.75 -19.89
N MET A 129 17.54 2.82 -19.02
CA MET A 129 17.53 2.14 -17.71
C MET A 129 16.43 2.66 -16.77
N GLN A 130 16.16 3.97 -16.76
CA GLN A 130 15.11 4.57 -15.93
C GLN A 130 13.72 4.14 -16.40
N ILE A 131 13.52 4.07 -17.72
CA ILE A 131 12.28 3.54 -18.31
C ILE A 131 12.08 2.09 -17.90
N ALA A 132 13.12 1.25 -17.98
CA ALA A 132 13.04 -0.13 -17.56
C ALA A 132 12.66 -0.27 -16.07
N VAL A 133 13.27 0.52 -15.18
CA VAL A 133 12.93 0.53 -13.75
C VAL A 133 11.47 0.96 -13.53
N LEU A 134 11.00 2.01 -14.22
CA LEU A 134 9.60 2.45 -14.14
C LEU A 134 8.62 1.37 -14.60
N LEU A 135 8.93 0.64 -15.68
CA LEU A 135 8.11 -0.47 -16.16
C LEU A 135 8.05 -1.61 -15.14
N VAL A 136 9.17 -1.93 -14.48
CA VAL A 136 9.19 -2.93 -13.40
C VAL A 136 8.34 -2.49 -12.23
N ILE A 137 8.48 -1.23 -11.77
CA ILE A 137 7.65 -0.68 -10.69
C ILE A 137 6.16 -0.73 -11.07
N PHE A 138 5.82 -0.36 -12.30
CA PHE A 138 4.44 -0.42 -12.80
C PHE A 138 3.89 -1.85 -12.80
N ALA A 139 4.67 -2.82 -13.32
CA ALA A 139 4.28 -4.23 -13.31
C ALA A 139 4.09 -4.78 -11.89
N LEU A 140 4.95 -4.40 -10.95
CA LEU A 140 4.80 -4.74 -9.53
C LEU A 140 3.55 -4.10 -8.92
N GLY A 141 3.24 -2.85 -9.27
CA GLY A 141 2.02 -2.17 -8.83
C GLY A 141 0.74 -2.87 -9.32
N VAL A 142 0.70 -3.26 -10.60
CA VAL A 142 -0.42 -4.06 -11.15
C VAL A 142 -0.53 -5.40 -10.43
N TRP A 143 0.60 -6.07 -10.18
CA TRP A 143 0.61 -7.33 -9.45
C TRP A 143 0.10 -7.17 -8.01
N GLN A 144 0.57 -6.14 -7.29
CA GLN A 144 0.13 -5.82 -5.93
C GLN A 144 -1.38 -5.55 -5.89
N LEU A 145 -1.91 -4.81 -6.86
CA LEU A 145 -3.34 -4.52 -7.00
C LEU A 145 -4.16 -5.81 -7.17
N CYS A 146 -3.70 -6.76 -8.00
CA CYS A 146 -4.33 -8.07 -8.13
C CYS A 146 -4.34 -8.85 -6.81
N VAL A 147 -3.23 -8.82 -6.05
CA VAL A 147 -3.13 -9.47 -4.73
C VAL A 147 -4.10 -8.84 -3.73
N TRP A 148 -4.18 -7.51 -3.68
CA TRP A 148 -5.12 -6.78 -2.82
C TRP A 148 -6.57 -7.11 -3.14
N ILE A 149 -6.96 -7.07 -4.41
CA ILE A 149 -8.32 -7.43 -4.84
C ILE A 149 -8.65 -8.85 -4.42
N ARG A 150 -7.73 -9.81 -4.58
CA ARG A 150 -7.97 -11.20 -4.15
C ARG A 150 -8.14 -11.32 -2.63
N ILE A 151 -7.32 -10.63 -1.83
CA ILE A 151 -7.44 -10.60 -0.37
C ILE A 151 -8.80 -10.04 0.05
N LEU A 152 -9.20 -8.90 -0.51
CA LEU A 152 -10.49 -8.26 -0.20
C LEU A 152 -11.65 -9.16 -0.62
N ARG A 153 -11.54 -9.79 -1.80
CA ARG A 153 -12.53 -10.73 -2.32
C ARG A 153 -12.78 -11.90 -1.38
N GLN A 154 -11.70 -12.56 -0.93
CA GLN A 154 -11.79 -13.72 -0.04
C GLN A 154 -12.23 -13.32 1.37
N SER A 155 -11.71 -12.21 1.89
CA SER A 155 -12.04 -11.74 3.25
C SER A 155 -13.51 -11.34 3.38
N LEU A 156 -14.06 -10.65 2.38
CA LEU A 156 -15.46 -10.19 2.37
C LEU A 156 -16.42 -11.23 1.76
N GLU A 157 -15.90 -12.30 1.16
CA GLU A 157 -16.60 -13.26 0.28
C GLU A 157 -17.53 -12.56 -0.73
N VAL A 158 -16.95 -11.67 -1.52
CA VAL A 158 -17.67 -10.94 -2.58
C VAL A 158 -17.31 -11.47 -3.96
N PRO A 159 -18.15 -11.24 -4.99
CA PRO A 159 -17.74 -11.46 -6.37
C PRO A 159 -16.58 -10.52 -6.74
N LEU A 160 -15.89 -10.81 -7.84
CA LEU A 160 -14.74 -10.01 -8.31
C LEU A 160 -15.11 -8.52 -8.45
N ALA A 161 -16.24 -8.21 -9.08
CA ALA A 161 -16.72 -6.84 -9.22
C ALA A 161 -16.90 -6.14 -7.87
N GLY A 162 -17.41 -6.85 -6.86
CA GLY A 162 -17.54 -6.34 -5.50
C GLY A 162 -16.19 -6.04 -4.85
N ALA A 163 -15.18 -6.91 -5.06
CA ALA A 163 -13.83 -6.68 -4.54
C ALA A 163 -13.14 -5.48 -5.21
N VAL A 164 -13.33 -5.32 -6.52
CA VAL A 164 -12.85 -4.15 -7.28
C VAL A 164 -13.51 -2.88 -6.76
N LEU A 165 -14.84 -2.87 -6.56
CA LEU A 165 -15.55 -1.71 -6.00
C LEU A 165 -15.07 -1.37 -4.59
N VAL A 166 -14.82 -2.37 -3.75
CA VAL A 166 -14.25 -2.15 -2.41
C VAL A 166 -12.86 -1.54 -2.52
N PHE A 167 -11.99 -2.06 -3.40
CA PHE A 167 -10.67 -1.50 -3.60
C PHE A 167 -10.72 -0.04 -4.07
N LEU A 168 -11.62 0.29 -5.02
CA LEU A 168 -11.85 1.66 -5.46
C LEU A 168 -12.36 2.56 -4.34
N LEU A 169 -13.25 2.06 -3.49
CA LEU A 169 -13.70 2.77 -2.30
C LEU A 169 -12.54 3.07 -1.35
N LEU A 170 -11.66 2.10 -1.09
CA LEU A 170 -10.48 2.30 -0.24
C LEU A 170 -9.53 3.35 -0.82
N LEU A 171 -9.29 3.33 -2.14
CA LEU A 171 -8.51 4.38 -2.81
C LEU A 171 -9.16 5.76 -2.67
N LEU A 172 -10.48 5.84 -2.85
CA LEU A 172 -11.21 7.09 -2.72
C LEU A 172 -11.13 7.64 -1.28
N VAL A 173 -11.28 6.77 -0.28
CA VAL A 173 -11.16 7.13 1.13
C VAL A 173 -9.76 7.64 1.43
N ASP A 174 -8.72 6.90 1.03
CA ASP A 174 -7.33 7.33 1.22
C ASP A 174 -7.10 8.72 0.62
N TRP A 175 -7.50 8.91 -0.65
CA TRP A 175 -7.34 10.16 -1.36
C TRP A 175 -8.07 11.33 -0.68
N ILE A 176 -9.32 11.13 -0.26
CA ILE A 176 -10.11 12.15 0.45
C ILE A 176 -9.45 12.50 1.78
N ILE A 177 -9.08 11.51 2.59
CA ILE A 177 -8.51 11.73 3.92
C ILE A 177 -7.16 12.43 3.82
N VAL A 178 -6.30 12.01 2.89
CA VAL A 178 -5.02 12.68 2.63
C VAL A 178 -5.25 14.14 2.24
N ARG A 179 -6.17 14.43 1.31
CA ARG A 179 -6.47 15.80 0.88
C ARG A 179 -7.01 16.67 2.02
N LEU A 180 -7.93 16.14 2.81
CA LEU A 180 -8.50 16.83 3.98
C LEU A 180 -7.42 17.09 5.03
N ALA A 181 -6.55 16.12 5.31
CA ALA A 181 -5.46 16.28 6.26
C ALA A 181 -4.44 17.32 5.78
N ILE A 182 -4.08 17.32 4.49
CA ILE A 182 -3.19 18.35 3.90
C ILE A 182 -3.79 19.74 4.05
N ALA A 183 -5.09 19.88 3.77
CA ALA A 183 -5.81 21.14 3.94
C ALA A 183 -5.84 21.58 5.41
N ALA A 184 -6.11 20.67 6.34
CA ALA A 184 -6.14 20.94 7.77
C ALA A 184 -4.77 21.34 8.34
N PHE A 185 -3.69 20.76 7.83
CA PHE A 185 -2.32 21.10 8.24
C PHE A 185 -1.76 22.34 7.52
N GLY A 186 -2.45 22.88 6.50
CA GLY A 186 -2.00 24.03 5.74
C GLY A 186 -0.75 23.77 4.88
N VAL A 187 -0.55 22.53 4.41
CA VAL A 187 0.69 22.08 3.75
C VAL A 187 0.61 22.14 2.21
N ALA A 188 -0.28 22.98 1.66
CA ALA A 188 -0.51 23.11 0.22
C ALA A 188 0.78 23.41 -0.59
#